data_AF-A0A3B9IE75-F1
#
_entry.id   AF-A0A3B9IE75-F1
#
_cell.length_a   1.000
_cell.length_b   1.000
_cell.length_c   1.000
_cell.angle_alpha   90.00
_cell.angle_beta   90.00
_cell.angle_gamma   90.00
#
_symmetry.space_group_name_H-M   'P 1'
#
loop_
_entity.id
_entity.type
_entity.pdbx_description
1 polymer ?
#
loop_
_entity_poly.entity_id
_entity_poly.type
_entity_poly.pdbx_seq_one_letter_code
_entity_poly.pdbx_strand_id
1 'polypeptide(L)' 'MSVISLDTTEGTRRIDVTELVIAGWAGRDRHHVEEHIRELEAIGVPRPSRVPLFYRLSAQMLTQDE' A
#
# COMPACT_ATOMS: atom_id res chain seq x y z
N MET A 1 11.41 6.93 -14.25
CA MET A 1 12.28 6.79 -13.07
C MET A 1 11.84 7.86 -12.10
N SER A 2 11.47 7.46 -10.90
CA SER A 2 11.04 8.38 -9.83
C SER A 2 12.05 8.26 -8.71
N VAL A 3 12.71 9.36 -8.35
CA VAL A 3 13.71 9.35 -7.29
C VAL A 3 13.11 9.98 -6.04
N ILE A 4 13.13 9.26 -4.92
CA ILE A 4 12.72 9.77 -3.61
C ILE A 4 13.91 9.85 -2.66
N SER A 5 13.81 10.73 -1.66
CA SER A 5 14.81 10.86 -0.59
C SER A 5 14.19 10.41 0.72
N LEU A 6 14.79 9.40 1.36
CA LEU A 6 14.35 8.89 2.66
C LEU A 6 15.42 9.16 3.71
N ASP A 7 15.00 9.67 4.86
CA ASP A 7 15.84 9.74 6.03
C ASP A 7 15.82 8.39 6.76
N THR A 8 17.00 7.82 6.94
CA THR A 8 17.20 6.56 7.64
C THR A 8 18.07 6.77 8.88
N THR A 9 18.17 5.77 9.74
CA THR A 9 19.09 5.80 10.89
C THR A 9 20.56 5.96 10.48
N GLU A 10 20.90 5.69 9.21
CA GLU A 10 22.24 5.83 8.63
C GLU A 10 22.39 7.10 7.76
N GLY A 11 21.45 8.04 7.90
CA GLY A 11 21.38 9.29 7.13
C GLY A 11 20.45 9.22 5.92
N THR A 12 20.41 10.31 5.15
CA THR A 12 19.54 10.42 3.97
C THR A 12 20.04 9.52 2.84
N ARG A 13 19.09 8.84 2.16
CA ARG A 13 19.34 7.97 1.01
C ARG A 13 18.44 8.38 -0.14
N ARG A 14 19.01 8.47 -1.35
CA ARG A 14 18.24 8.66 -2.59
C ARG A 14 17.99 7.29 -3.22
N ILE A 15 16.74 7.02 -3.57
CA ILE A 15 16.30 5.72 -4.10
C ILE A 15 15.65 5.95 -5.46
N ASP A 16 16.11 5.24 -6.49
CA ASP A 16 15.43 5.18 -7.79
C ASP A 16 14.34 4.10 -7.74
N VAL A 17 13.09 4.54 -7.87
CA VAL A 17 11.91 3.68 -7.85
C VAL A 17 11.50 3.36 -9.29
N THR A 18 11.53 2.06 -9.60
CA THR A 18 11.17 1.51 -10.91
C THR A 18 9.79 0.85 -10.93
N GLU A 19 9.29 0.41 -9.77
CA GLU A 19 8.00 -0.26 -9.62
C GLU A 19 7.21 0.33 -8.46
N LEU A 20 5.89 0.48 -8.64
CA LEU A 20 4.97 0.95 -7.62
C LEU A 20 3.75 0.02 -7.55
N VAL A 21 3.47 -0.47 -6.34
CA VAL A 21 2.34 -1.35 -6.06
C VAL A 21 1.64 -0.90 -4.79
N ILE A 22 0.32 -0.72 -4.86
CA ILE A 22 -0.52 -0.53 -3.67
C ILE A 22 -1.08 -1.89 -3.26
N ALA A 23 -0.81 -2.29 -2.03
CA ALA A 23 -1.32 -3.53 -1.44
C ALA A 23 -2.43 -3.22 -0.43
N GLY A 24 -3.67 -3.57 -0.77
CA GLY A 24 -4.82 -3.51 0.13
C GLY A 24 -5.08 -4.86 0.80
N TRP A 25 -5.65 -4.84 2.00
CA TRP A 25 -6.02 -6.06 2.76
C TRP A 25 -4.84 -7.02 2.97
N ALA A 26 -3.62 -6.49 3.00
CA ALA A 26 -2.37 -7.25 3.10
C ALA A 26 -1.89 -7.42 4.57
N GLY A 27 -2.82 -7.45 5.52
CA GLY A 27 -2.51 -7.68 6.93
C GLY A 27 -1.87 -9.05 7.15
N ARG A 28 -0.93 -9.12 8.10
CA ARG A 28 -0.24 -10.38 8.45
C ARG A 28 -1.19 -11.42 9.06
N ASP A 29 -2.14 -10.96 9.86
CA ASP A 29 -3.17 -11.80 10.45
C ASP A 29 -4.42 -11.83 9.57
N ARG A 30 -4.69 -13.01 9.00
CA ARG A 30 -5.82 -13.19 8.10
C ARG A 30 -7.18 -13.12 8.82
N HIS A 31 -7.24 -13.48 10.09
CA HIS A 31 -8.46 -13.38 10.89
C HIS A 31 -8.82 -11.92 11.14
N HIS A 32 -7.85 -11.10 11.56
CA HIS A 32 -8.08 -9.67 11.76
C HIS A 32 -8.48 -8.95 10.46
N VAL A 33 -7.88 -9.33 9.32
CA VAL A 33 -8.29 -8.79 8.01
C VAL A 33 -9.75 -9.14 7.71
N GLU A 34 -10.18 -10.38 7.95
CA GLU A 34 -11.55 -10.82 7.70
C GLU A 34 -12.56 -10.14 8.63
N GLU A 35 -12.21 -9.96 9.91
CA GLU A 35 -13.03 -9.21 10.87
C GLU A 35 -13.26 -7.77 10.38
N HIS A 36 -12.19 -7.09 9.98
CA HIS A 36 -12.30 -5.73 9.43
C HIS A 36 -13.13 -5.66 8.14
N ILE A 37 -13.04 -6.67 7.26
CA ILE A 37 -13.90 -6.75 6.08
C ILE A 37 -15.37 -6.84 6.49
N ARG A 38 -15.71 -7.62 7.53
CA ARG A 38 -17.09 -7.75 8.01
C ARG A 38 -17.62 -6.47 8.66
N GLU A 39 -16.78 -5.76 9.42
CA GLU A 39 -17.12 -4.45 9.97
C GLU A 39 -17.52 -3.46 8.86
N LEU A 40 -16.73 -3.43 7.78
CA LEU A 40 -16.98 -2.58 6.63
C LEU A 40 -18.22 -3.02 5.83
N GLU A 41 -18.41 -4.32 5.66
CA GLU A 41 -19.61 -4.88 5.03
C GLU A 41 -20.89 -4.52 5.80
N ALA A 42 -20.84 -4.50 7.14
CA ALA A 42 -21.97 -4.13 7.98
C ALA A 42 -22.41 -2.66 7.80
N ILE A 43 -21.52 -1.77 7.37
CA ILE A 43 -21.84 -0.38 7.02
C ILE A 43 -22.11 -0.17 5.52
N GLY A 44 -22.22 -1.26 4.75
CA GLY A 44 -22.54 -1.23 3.33
C GLY A 44 -21.35 -1.04 2.39
N VAL A 45 -20.11 -1.14 2.88
CA VAL A 45 -18.92 -1.14 2.02
C VAL A 45 -18.76 -2.52 1.38
N PRO A 46 -18.69 -2.63 0.05
CA PRO A 46 -18.58 -3.93 -0.61
C PRO A 46 -17.23 -4.61 -0.28
N ARG A 47 -17.27 -5.93 -0.16
CA ARG A 47 -16.09 -6.76 0.05
C ARG A 47 -15.09 -6.61 -1.12
N PRO A 48 -13.78 -6.70 -0.87
CA PRO A 48 -12.81 -6.75 -1.94
C PRO A 48 -12.95 -8.03 -2.77
N SER A 49 -12.62 -7.96 -4.06
CA SER A 49 -12.64 -9.11 -4.97
C SER A 49 -11.57 -10.16 -4.67
N ARG A 50 -10.49 -9.77 -3.97
CA ARG A 50 -9.40 -10.65 -3.55
C ARG A 50 -8.73 -10.11 -2.28
N VAL A 51 -8.25 -11.02 -1.44
CA VAL A 51 -7.45 -10.70 -0.24
C VAL A 51 -6.16 -11.52 -0.29
N PRO A 52 -4.96 -10.90 -0.33
CA PRO A 52 -4.70 -9.47 -0.51
C PRO A 52 -5.01 -8.98 -1.94
N LEU A 53 -5.19 -7.67 -2.08
CA LEU A 53 -5.47 -7.00 -3.36
C LEU A 53 -4.29 -6.13 -3.76
N PHE A 54 -3.76 -6.31 -4.97
CA PHE A 54 -2.61 -5.57 -5.47
C PHE A 54 -2.98 -4.75 -6.70
N TYR A 55 -2.73 -3.44 -6.62
CA TYR A 55 -2.86 -2.51 -7.74
C TYR A 55 -1.47 -2.08 -8.19
N ARG A 56 -1.11 -2.42 -9.43
CA ARG A 56 0.13 -1.93 -10.05
C ARG A 56 -0.10 -0.55 -10.63
N LEU A 57 0.81 0.38 -10.33
CA LEU A 57 0.77 1.75 -10.82
C LEU A 57 2.06 2.07 -11.57
N SER A 58 2.03 3.16 -12.34
CA SER A 58 3.27 3.74 -12.87
C SER A 58 4.10 4.29 -11.71
N ALA A 59 5.40 3.99 -11.69
CA ALA A 59 6.33 4.55 -10.71
C ALA A 59 6.33 6.10 -10.73
N GLN A 60 5.95 6.72 -11.85
CA GLN A 60 5.83 8.18 -11.98
C GLN A 60 4.72 8.80 -11.14
N MET A 61 3.78 8.01 -10.61
CA MET A 61 2.72 8.51 -9.72
C MET A 61 3.19 8.68 -8.27
N LEU A 62 4.43 8.27 -7.95
CA LEU A 62 5.01 8.45 -6.63
C LEU A 62 5.38 9.92 -6.41
N THR A 63 4.84 10.52 -5.35
CA THR A 63 5.13 11.88 -4.92
C THR A 63 5.63 11.88 -3.47
N GLN A 64 6.38 12.91 -3.11
CA GLN A 64 6.83 13.18 -1.74
C GLN A 64 6.37 14.58 -1.37
N ASP A 65 5.80 14.75 -0.18
CA ASP A 65 5.44 16.08 0.33
C ASP A 65 6.70 16.90 0.61
N GLU A 66 6.58 18.23 0.58
CA GLU A 66 7.70 19.14 0.86
C GLU A 66 8.17 19.10 2.33
#